data_AF-A0A0F8YHX9-F1
#
_entry.id   AF-A0A0F8YHX9-F1
#
_cell.length_a   1.000
_cell.length_b   1.000
_cell.length_c   1.000
_cell.angle_alpha   90.00
_cell.angle_beta   90.00
_cell.angle_gamma   90.00
#
_symmetry.space_group_name_H-M   'P 1'
#
loop_
_entity.id
_entity.type
_entity.pdbx_description
1 polymer ?
#
loop_
_entity_poly.entity_id
_entity_poly.type
_entity_poly.pdbx_seq_one_letter_code
_entity_poly.pdbx_strand_id
1 'polypeptide(L)'
;MANAATVVRTRRGRGQFGGFFSEFFQIQATILQDVAVAITDTFEYNMTLTGVALGDMVIGWSLEADLNDGTDSAIGMVTVSAANQVRFSLLADKGEFAAGAIASGTVFKALIGRPSPFWAEAN
;
A
#
# COMPACT_ATOMS: atom_id res chain seq x y z
N MET A 1 11.00 -0.04 23.02
CA MET A 1 10.94 -1.48 22.66
C MET A 1 11.82 -1.66 21.43
N ALA A 2 12.82 -2.53 21.48
CA ALA A 2 13.64 -2.83 20.30
C ALA A 2 12.89 -3.88 19.46
N ASN A 3 12.28 -3.45 18.37
CA ASN A 3 11.72 -4.36 17.38
C ASN A 3 12.88 -4.92 16.55
N ALA A 4 13.30 -6.15 16.82
CA ALA A 4 14.35 -6.83 16.07
C ALA A 4 13.72 -7.83 15.11
N ALA A 5 14.15 -7.81 13.84
CA ALA A 5 13.78 -8.78 12.82
C ALA A 5 15.03 -9.58 12.39
N THR A 6 14.88 -10.89 12.20
CA THR A 6 15.96 -11.76 11.71
C THR A 6 15.93 -11.81 10.19
N VAL A 7 17.06 -11.49 9.54
CA VAL A 7 17.20 -11.60 8.09
C VAL A 7 17.44 -13.07 7.72
N VAL A 8 16.46 -13.70 7.05
CA VAL A 8 16.53 -15.13 6.69
C VAL A 8 17.32 -15.37 5.40
N ARG A 9 17.22 -14.47 4.41
CA ARG A 9 17.96 -14.55 3.12
C ARG A 9 18.23 -13.16 2.54
N THR A 10 19.32 -13.01 1.79
CA THR A 10 19.62 -11.80 1.01
C THR A 10 20.12 -12.16 -0.39
N ARG A 11 19.76 -11.36 -1.40
CA ARG A 11 20.31 -11.47 -2.76
C ARG A 11 20.59 -10.06 -3.29
N ARG A 12 21.83 -9.80 -3.72
CA ARG A 12 22.26 -8.52 -4.29
C ARG A 12 22.61 -8.72 -5.77
N GLY A 13 21.96 -7.98 -6.67
CA GLY A 13 22.23 -8.05 -8.11
C GLY A 13 21.46 -6.98 -8.89
N ARG A 14 21.85 -6.73 -10.14
CA ARG A 14 21.20 -5.76 -11.06
C ARG A 14 20.12 -6.41 -11.94
N GLY A 15 19.46 -7.46 -11.46
CA GLY A 15 18.47 -8.22 -12.23
C GLY A 15 17.18 -7.44 -12.46
N GLN A 16 16.57 -7.59 -13.64
CA GLN A 16 15.20 -7.13 -13.89
C GLN A 16 14.22 -7.90 -13.00
N PHE A 17 13.10 -7.27 -12.62
CA PHE A 17 12.15 -7.78 -11.62
C PHE A 17 11.60 -9.20 -11.88
N GLY A 18 11.73 -9.74 -13.10
CA GLY A 18 11.31 -11.11 -13.45
C GLY A 18 12.06 -12.24 -12.75
N GLY A 19 13.19 -11.96 -12.06
CA GLY A 19 13.86 -12.95 -11.19
C GLY A 19 13.37 -12.97 -9.75
N PHE A 20 12.59 -11.96 -9.32
CA PHE A 20 12.10 -11.81 -7.95
C PHE A 20 10.59 -12.04 -7.85
N PHE A 21 9.85 -11.68 -8.90
CA PHE A 21 8.40 -11.80 -8.97
C PHE A 21 7.99 -12.64 -10.19
N SER A 22 6.98 -13.50 -10.01
CA SER A 22 6.43 -14.31 -11.10
C SER A 22 5.34 -13.56 -11.88
N GLU A 23 4.61 -12.66 -11.24
CA GLU A 23 3.51 -11.89 -11.84
C GLU A 23 3.50 -10.46 -11.29
N PHE A 24 2.93 -9.53 -12.07
CA PHE A 24 2.73 -8.14 -11.64
C PHE A 24 1.30 -7.69 -11.88
N PHE A 25 0.82 -6.84 -11.00
CA PHE A 25 -0.46 -6.17 -11.11
C PHE A 25 -0.23 -4.66 -11.06
N GLN A 26 -0.70 -3.97 -12.09
CA GLN A 26 -0.75 -2.52 -12.14
C GLN A 26 -2.16 -2.08 -11.78
N ILE A 27 -2.27 -1.24 -10.76
CA ILE A 27 -3.55 -0.79 -10.22
C ILE A 27 -3.64 0.71 -10.47
N GLN A 28 -4.77 1.12 -11.01
CA GLN A 28 -5.20 2.50 -11.04
C GLN A 28 -6.65 2.53 -10.57
N ALA A 29 -6.92 3.28 -9.51
CA ALA A 29 -8.25 3.42 -8.93
C ALA A 29 -8.55 4.90 -8.68
N THR A 30 -9.83 5.25 -8.71
CA THR A 30 -10.31 6.60 -8.40
C THR A 30 -11.04 6.58 -7.08
N ILE A 31 -10.69 7.49 -6.18
CA ILE A 31 -11.39 7.70 -4.92
C ILE A 31 -12.69 8.43 -5.22
N LEU A 32 -13.82 7.89 -4.75
CA LEU A 32 -15.15 8.37 -5.14
C LEU A 32 -15.74 9.40 -4.18
N GLN A 33 -15.16 9.58 -2.99
CA GLN A 33 -15.67 10.48 -1.96
C GLN A 33 -14.54 11.21 -1.25
N ASP A 34 -14.85 12.41 -0.76
CA ASP A 34 -13.92 13.20 0.04
C ASP A 34 -13.63 12.48 1.36
N VAL A 35 -12.36 12.49 1.76
CA VAL A 35 -11.90 11.81 2.97
C VAL A 35 -11.56 12.83 4.05
N ALA A 36 -11.97 12.54 5.28
CA ALA A 36 -11.51 13.17 6.52
C ALA A 36 -11.08 12.06 7.47
N VAL A 37 -9.95 12.22 8.17
CA VAL A 37 -9.44 11.19 9.10
C VAL A 37 -9.08 11.86 10.43
N ALA A 38 -9.86 11.59 11.48
CA ALA A 38 -9.62 12.16 12.80
C ALA A 38 -8.32 11.65 13.45
N ILE A 39 -7.78 12.37 14.46
CA ILE A 39 -6.50 12.15 15.18
C ILE A 39 -6.28 10.73 15.74
N THR A 40 -7.32 9.91 15.81
CA THR A 40 -7.24 8.51 16.29
C THR A 40 -7.96 7.52 15.39
N ASP A 41 -8.39 7.98 14.21
CA ASP A 41 -9.18 7.18 13.29
C ASP A 41 -8.28 6.65 12.16
N THR A 42 -8.68 5.52 11.60
CA THR A 42 -8.03 4.92 10.44
C THR A 42 -9.05 4.85 9.33
N PHE A 43 -8.76 5.54 8.24
CA PHE A 43 -9.55 5.39 7.03
C PHE A 43 -9.01 4.22 6.20
N GLU A 44 -9.87 3.29 5.81
CA GLU A 44 -9.51 2.14 4.98
C GLU A 44 -10.37 2.08 3.73
N TYR A 45 -9.72 2.09 2.56
CA TYR A 45 -10.36 1.80 1.28
C TYR A 45 -9.98 0.40 0.81
N ASN A 46 -10.98 -0.45 0.65
CA ASN A 46 -10.81 -1.83 0.20
C ASN A 46 -11.08 -1.92 -1.31
N MET A 47 -10.02 -2.16 -2.08
CA MET A 47 -10.10 -2.41 -3.53
C MET A 47 -10.04 -3.90 -3.79
N THR A 48 -11.16 -4.46 -4.25
CA THR A 48 -11.16 -5.86 -4.69
C THR A 48 -10.54 -5.94 -6.08
N LEU A 49 -9.46 -6.71 -6.20
CA LEU A 49 -8.78 -6.98 -7.46
C LEU A 49 -8.81 -8.47 -7.74
N THR A 50 -9.26 -8.85 -8.93
CA THR A 50 -9.25 -10.26 -9.33
C THR A 50 -7.82 -10.75 -9.50
N GLY A 51 -7.44 -11.78 -8.76
CA GLY A 51 -6.19 -12.51 -8.96
C GLY A 51 -5.04 -12.16 -8.00
N VAL A 52 -5.17 -11.13 -7.16
CA VAL A 52 -4.22 -10.92 -6.05
C VAL A 52 -4.45 -11.94 -4.95
N ALA A 53 -3.40 -12.32 -4.23
CA ALA A 53 -3.45 -13.29 -3.15
C ALA A 53 -2.64 -12.81 -1.95
N LEU A 54 -2.98 -13.31 -0.76
CA LEU A 54 -2.18 -13.07 0.44
C LEU A 54 -0.72 -13.48 0.21
N GLY A 55 0.20 -12.58 0.56
CA GLY A 55 1.64 -12.77 0.32
C GLY A 55 2.16 -12.07 -0.94
N ASP A 56 1.27 -11.58 -1.80
CA ASP A 56 1.67 -10.66 -2.87
C ASP A 56 2.24 -9.37 -2.26
N MET A 57 3.36 -8.89 -2.80
CA MET A 57 4.11 -7.76 -2.26
C MET A 57 3.72 -6.46 -2.96
N VAL A 58 3.50 -5.41 -2.18
CA VAL A 58 3.37 -4.05 -2.71
C VAL A 58 4.77 -3.49 -2.96
N ILE A 59 5.10 -3.24 -4.21
CA ILE A 59 6.40 -2.70 -4.63
C ILE A 59 6.42 -1.18 -4.45
N GLY A 60 5.29 -0.52 -4.69
CA GLY A 60 5.13 0.91 -4.51
C GLY A 60 3.70 1.36 -4.79
N TRP A 61 3.40 2.55 -4.33
CA TRP A 61 2.11 3.21 -4.55
C TRP A 61 2.31 4.72 -4.66
N SER A 62 1.34 5.40 -5.25
CA SER A 62 1.28 6.86 -5.33
C SER A 62 -0.16 7.31 -5.27
N LEU A 63 -0.37 8.52 -4.78
CA LEU A 63 -1.66 9.18 -4.71
C LEU A 63 -1.53 10.57 -5.35
N GLU A 64 -2.50 10.96 -6.18
CA GLU A 64 -2.59 12.31 -6.74
C GLU A 64 -3.24 13.28 -5.74
N ALA A 65 -2.78 13.26 -4.50
CA ALA A 65 -3.17 14.18 -3.43
C ALA A 65 -1.98 14.39 -2.49
N ASP A 66 -1.90 15.57 -1.90
CA ASP A 66 -0.91 15.86 -0.87
C ASP A 66 -1.40 15.28 0.47
N LEU A 67 -0.56 14.49 1.13
CA LEU A 67 -0.85 13.95 2.45
C LEU A 67 -0.34 14.87 3.57
N ASN A 68 0.16 16.05 3.22
CA ASN A 68 0.54 17.09 4.15
C ASN A 68 0.06 18.44 3.60
N ASP A 69 -0.89 19.09 4.28
CA ASP A 69 -1.41 20.38 3.84
C ASP A 69 -0.72 21.59 4.53
N GLY A 70 0.34 21.32 5.29
CA GLY A 70 1.12 22.29 6.06
C GLY A 70 0.65 22.50 7.50
N THR A 71 -0.56 22.06 7.85
CA THR A 71 -1.08 22.06 9.24
C THR A 71 -1.22 20.65 9.76
N ASP A 72 -1.73 19.76 8.91
CA ASP A 72 -2.08 18.39 9.24
C ASP A 72 -1.36 17.40 8.30
N SER A 73 -1.19 16.16 8.74
CA SER A 73 -0.51 15.14 7.94
C SER A 73 -1.13 13.75 8.09
N ALA A 74 -1.00 12.94 7.05
CA ALA A 74 -1.41 11.53 7.06
C ALA A 74 -0.33 10.60 6.51
N ILE A 75 -0.31 9.37 7.01
CA ILE A 75 0.57 8.31 6.55
C ILE A 75 -0.29 7.26 5.84
N GLY A 76 0.05 6.99 4.58
CA GLY A 76 -0.57 5.94 3.78
C GLY A 76 0.18 4.61 3.88
N MET A 77 -0.57 3.52 3.91
CA MET A 77 -0.06 2.15 3.79
C MET A 77 -0.91 1.37 2.81
N VAL A 78 -0.28 0.53 2.00
CA VAL A 78 -0.98 -0.38 1.09
C VAL A 78 -0.62 -1.82 1.44
N THR A 79 -1.62 -2.69 1.55
CA THR A 79 -1.44 -4.10 1.89
C THR A 79 -2.32 -5.01 1.03
N VAL A 80 -1.92 -6.27 0.87
CA VAL A 80 -2.78 -7.31 0.28
C VAL A 80 -3.30 -8.17 1.41
N SER A 81 -4.63 -8.24 1.52
CA SER A 81 -5.31 -8.95 2.61
C SER A 81 -5.60 -10.41 2.27
N ALA A 82 -5.92 -11.20 3.29
CA ALA A 82 -6.33 -12.61 3.16
C ALA A 82 -7.64 -12.79 2.38
N ALA A 83 -8.42 -11.73 2.21
CA ALA A 83 -9.63 -11.72 1.38
C ALA A 83 -9.32 -11.48 -0.12
N ASN A 84 -8.06 -11.52 -0.54
CA ASN A 84 -7.63 -11.23 -1.90
C ASN A 84 -8.02 -9.81 -2.35
N GLN A 85 -7.90 -8.85 -1.42
CA GLN A 85 -8.16 -7.44 -1.67
C GLN A 85 -6.92 -6.62 -1.40
N VAL A 86 -6.72 -5.57 -2.20
CA VAL A 86 -5.72 -4.54 -1.95
C VAL A 86 -6.35 -3.49 -1.06
N ARG A 87 -5.75 -3.26 0.10
CA ARG A 87 -6.22 -2.28 1.07
C ARG A 87 -5.30 -1.07 1.03
N PHE A 88 -5.89 0.10 0.90
CA PHE A 88 -5.22 1.36 1.14
C PHE A 88 -5.73 1.93 2.45
N SER A 89 -4.84 2.11 3.42
CA SER A 89 -5.14 2.63 4.74
C SER A 89 -4.44 3.96 4.94
N LEU A 90 -5.13 4.93 5.52
CA LEU A 90 -4.61 6.23 5.91
C LEU A 90 -4.77 6.41 7.41
N LEU A 91 -3.69 6.85 8.04
CA LEU A 91 -3.66 7.21 9.45
C LEU A 91 -3.29 8.69 9.55
N ALA A 92 -4.16 9.50 10.16
CA ALA A 92 -3.84 10.89 10.47
C ALA A 92 -2.80 10.97 11.59
N ASP A 93 -2.03 12.05 11.59
CA ASP A 93 -1.12 12.38 12.67
C ASP A 93 -1.86 13.06 13.85
N LYS A 94 -1.10 13.79 14.68
CA LYS A 94 -1.62 14.48 15.86
C LYS A 94 -2.61 15.62 15.52
N GLY A 95 -2.82 15.98 14.25
CA GLY A 95 -3.58 17.15 13.78
C GLY A 95 -5.01 16.92 13.24
N GLU A 96 -5.39 15.68 12.90
CA GLU A 96 -6.58 15.33 12.07
C GLU A 96 -6.34 15.71 10.62
N PHE A 97 -6.44 14.73 9.72
CA PHE A 97 -6.29 15.00 8.30
C PHE A 97 -7.56 15.67 7.76
N ALA A 98 -7.42 16.90 7.28
CA ALA A 98 -8.52 17.77 6.90
C ALA A 98 -9.46 17.16 5.84
N ALA A 99 -10.76 17.45 5.99
CA ALA A 99 -11.78 17.04 5.04
C ALA A 99 -11.55 17.65 3.65
N GLY A 100 -11.57 16.82 2.61
CA GLY A 100 -11.41 17.27 1.22
C GLY A 100 -9.95 17.47 0.78
N ALA A 101 -8.98 17.20 1.65
CA ALA A 101 -7.56 17.12 1.26
C ALA A 101 -7.31 15.97 0.26
N ILE A 102 -8.11 14.90 0.35
CA ILE A 102 -8.30 13.93 -0.73
C ILE A 102 -9.70 14.11 -1.26
N ALA A 103 -9.80 14.61 -2.50
CA ALA A 103 -11.07 14.91 -3.14
C ALA A 103 -11.61 13.71 -3.94
N SER A 104 -12.92 13.69 -4.16
CA SER A 104 -13.53 12.83 -5.17
C SER A 104 -12.85 13.05 -6.54
N GLY A 105 -12.44 11.96 -7.18
CA GLY A 105 -11.67 11.99 -8.42
C GLY A 105 -10.16 11.81 -8.25
N THR A 106 -9.62 11.87 -7.02
CA THR A 106 -8.20 11.60 -6.77
C THR A 106 -7.83 10.20 -7.25
N VAL A 107 -6.72 10.10 -8.00
CA VAL A 107 -6.23 8.84 -8.55
C VAL A 107 -5.20 8.22 -7.62
N PHE A 108 -5.45 6.97 -7.25
CA PHE A 108 -4.51 6.08 -6.58
C PHE A 108 -3.89 5.12 -7.60
N LYS A 109 -2.57 4.93 -7.52
CA LYS A 109 -1.84 3.95 -8.34
C LYS A 109 -1.02 3.05 -7.44
N ALA A 110 -0.96 1.77 -7.75
CA ALA A 110 -0.09 0.83 -7.05
C ALA A 110 0.49 -0.23 -8.00
N LEU A 111 1.68 -0.70 -7.65
CA LEU A 111 2.35 -1.83 -8.29
C LEU A 111 2.50 -2.95 -7.27
N ILE A 112 1.94 -4.11 -7.62
CA ILE A 112 2.01 -5.32 -6.81
C ILE A 112 2.76 -6.38 -7.59
N GLY A 113 3.63 -7.13 -6.91
CA GLY A 113 4.35 -8.26 -7.49
C GLY A 113 4.11 -9.52 -6.68
N ARG A 114 3.79 -10.63 -7.36
CA ARG A 114 3.72 -11.95 -6.75
C ARG A 114 5.13 -12.48 -6.54
N PRO A 115 5.57 -12.76 -5.31
CA PRO A 115 6.88 -13.34 -5.05
C PRO A 115 7.08 -14.64 -5.84
N SER A 116 8.21 -14.76 -6.50
CA SER A 116 8.62 -16.02 -7.15
C SER A 116 8.96 -17.11 -6.10
N PRO A 117 9.04 -18.40 -6.49
CA PRO A 117 9.30 -19.53 -5.59
C PRO A 117 10.58 -19.41 -4.74
N PHE A 118 11.51 -18.54 -5.10
CA PHE A 118 12.65 -18.17 -4.26
C PHE A 118 12.24 -17.79 -2.82
N TRP A 119 11.04 -17.21 -2.66
CA TRP A 119 10.48 -16.82 -1.38
C TRP A 119 9.64 -17.92 -0.71
N ALA A 120 9.19 -18.94 -1.47
CA ALA A 120 8.28 -19.98 -1.00
C ALA A 120 8.99 -21.15 -0.28
N GLU A 121 10.26 -21.42 -0.61
CA GLU A 121 11.07 -22.49 0.01
C GLU A 121 11.75 -22.09 1.34
N ALA A 122 11.31 -20.98 1.95
CA ALA A 122 11.88 -20.45 3.19
C ALA A 122 11.01 -20.70 4.44
N ASN A 123 9.91 -21.44 4.29
CA ASN A 123 9.08 -21.93 5.39
C ASN A 123 9.48 -23.33 5.81
#